data_AF-A0AB33K3L9-F1
#
_entry.id   AF-A0AB33K3L9-F1
#
_cell.length_a   1.000
_cell.length_b   1.000
_cell.length_c   1.000
_cell.angle_alpha   90.00
_cell.angle_beta   90.00
_cell.angle_gamma   90.00
#
_symmetry.space_group_name_H-M   'P 1'
#
loop_
_entity.id
_entity.type
_entity.pdbx_description
1 polymer ?
#
loop_
_entity_poly.entity_id
_entity_poly.type
_entity_poly.pdbx_seq_one_letter_code
_entity_poly.pdbx_strand_id
1 'polypeptide(L)'
;MKQPALRADDPQVVRHTRDLVEFLREFVRSSYKPVRDCSKYKQVLWLAECPDDLVPSKLATSGVLFKVKHYPVRPAPTVPDVLQGWIEPQDVASATTGDPLLAEVGPGRGYVEDEDGNTYETDEIARADALDVLNAYSRWLPEWKRWAQREQEEEPYRQLHRRLYRMATQIQREGEVFEAVLSTGLLALDRGTKRERVHRHVLTVPLVLAVDQETVHITVSLSDGDSPRLEDGDFLDETHGYTAQLLNALRSRVEGDTFHPLSTDAMEVLRAWCERAFGMEHVARFDDTWSRPDETSPAEPSVSFTPAIVLRERGQGALVTFYDGIARRLAQPGAVSPLGLAQLLFQIEPEDRTSWAAEGTGGFEPALGPDPLFPLPVNRAQREVLSRLQKDTGVVVQGPPGTGKTHTIANLISALLADGKRVLVTSERAMLRTCGSGSGRACGGRTFPNDP
;
A
#
# COMPACT_ATOMS: atom_id res chain seq x y z
N MET A 1 -32.38 -22.74 -41.22
CA MET A 1 -31.64 -23.68 -40.36
C MET A 1 -31.35 -22.96 -39.06
N LYS A 2 -31.80 -23.46 -37.90
CA LYS A 2 -31.39 -22.89 -36.60
C LYS A 2 -29.89 -23.10 -36.45
N GLN A 3 -29.15 -22.08 -36.01
CA GLN A 3 -27.76 -22.27 -35.58
C GLN A 3 -27.72 -23.34 -34.49
N PRO A 4 -26.66 -24.18 -34.43
CA PRO A 4 -26.50 -25.13 -33.34
C PRO A 4 -26.47 -24.38 -32.00
N ALA A 5 -27.10 -24.95 -30.97
CA ALA A 5 -27.10 -24.40 -29.63
C ALA A 5 -25.66 -24.28 -29.11
N LEU A 6 -25.28 -23.08 -28.67
CA LEU A 6 -23.95 -22.82 -28.10
C LEU A 6 -23.90 -23.39 -26.67
N ARG A 7 -22.85 -24.16 -26.37
CA ARG A 7 -22.63 -24.77 -25.04
C ARG A 7 -21.33 -24.28 -24.42
N ALA A 8 -21.22 -24.42 -23.09
CA ALA A 8 -20.05 -23.93 -22.37
C ALA A 8 -18.80 -24.78 -22.68
N ASP A 9 -18.99 -26.06 -22.98
CA ASP A 9 -17.95 -27.03 -23.32
C ASP A 9 -17.63 -27.13 -24.81
N ASP A 10 -18.29 -26.33 -25.68
CA ASP A 10 -18.01 -26.34 -27.11
C ASP A 10 -16.54 -25.97 -27.36
N PRO A 11 -15.75 -26.83 -28.05
CA PRO A 11 -14.33 -26.58 -28.30
C PRO A 11 -14.05 -25.25 -28.99
N GLN A 12 -14.94 -24.75 -29.85
CA GLN A 12 -14.79 -23.44 -30.48
C GLN A 12 -14.99 -22.31 -29.48
N VAL A 13 -16.02 -22.41 -28.63
CA VAL A 13 -16.30 -21.40 -27.60
C VAL A 13 -15.16 -21.32 -26.60
N VAL A 14 -14.68 -22.46 -26.09
CA VAL A 14 -13.56 -22.52 -25.14
C VAL A 14 -12.30 -21.93 -25.77
N ARG A 15 -11.99 -22.29 -27.01
CA ARG A 15 -10.83 -21.75 -27.74
C ARG A 15 -10.93 -20.23 -27.91
N HIS A 16 -12.02 -19.71 -28.44
CA HIS A 16 -12.17 -18.27 -28.66
C HIS A 16 -12.15 -17.46 -27.35
N THR A 17 -12.71 -18.03 -26.29
CA THR A 17 -12.65 -17.43 -24.95
C THR A 17 -11.21 -17.37 -24.44
N ARG A 18 -10.43 -18.44 -24.62
CA ARG A 18 -9.01 -18.46 -24.27
C ARG A 18 -8.23 -17.45 -25.10
N ASP A 19 -8.45 -17.40 -26.40
CA ASP A 19 -7.77 -16.46 -27.32
C ASP A 19 -8.06 -15.00 -26.92
N LEU A 20 -9.30 -14.67 -26.50
CA LEU A 20 -9.64 -13.35 -25.94
C LEU A 20 -8.83 -13.04 -24.67
N VAL A 21 -8.76 -13.98 -23.74
CA VAL A 21 -8.01 -13.81 -22.48
C VAL A 21 -6.51 -13.65 -22.73
N GLU A 22 -5.95 -14.42 -23.67
CA GLU A 22 -4.56 -14.29 -24.10
C GLU A 22 -4.29 -12.94 -24.77
N PHE A 23 -5.22 -12.45 -25.60
CA PHE A 23 -5.13 -11.11 -26.17
C PHE A 23 -5.16 -10.02 -25.10
N LEU A 24 -6.09 -10.07 -24.14
CA LEU A 24 -6.18 -9.11 -23.04
C LEU A 24 -4.90 -9.12 -22.20
N ARG A 25 -4.35 -10.31 -21.92
CA ARG A 25 -3.06 -10.45 -21.25
C ARG A 25 -1.94 -9.73 -22.01
N GLU A 26 -1.83 -9.96 -23.31
CA GLU A 26 -0.75 -9.38 -24.12
C GLU A 26 -0.91 -7.86 -24.31
N PHE A 27 -2.15 -7.39 -24.43
CA PHE A 27 -2.47 -5.97 -24.45
C PHE A 27 -2.01 -5.27 -23.17
N VAL A 28 -2.32 -5.86 -22.01
CA VAL A 28 -1.87 -5.35 -20.70
C VAL A 28 -0.34 -5.36 -20.62
N ARG A 29 0.31 -6.48 -20.98
CA ARG A 29 1.78 -6.61 -20.97
C ARG A 29 2.48 -5.57 -21.84
N SER A 30 2.02 -5.38 -23.08
CA SER A 30 2.63 -4.46 -24.05
C SER A 30 2.43 -2.99 -23.68
N SER A 31 1.35 -2.66 -22.98
CA SER A 31 1.07 -1.29 -22.52
C SER A 31 1.92 -0.88 -21.30
N TYR A 32 2.49 -1.85 -20.58
CA TYR A 32 3.16 -1.62 -19.32
C TYR A 32 4.62 -1.18 -19.50
N LYS A 33 4.98 -0.08 -18.84
CA LYS A 33 6.39 0.35 -18.70
C LYS A 33 6.90 -0.09 -17.34
N PRO A 34 7.80 -1.07 -17.27
CA PRO A 34 8.25 -1.59 -15.99
C PRO A 34 9.10 -0.58 -15.24
N VAL A 35 8.77 -0.37 -13.96
CA VAL A 35 9.63 0.38 -13.03
C VAL A 35 10.81 -0.53 -12.69
N ARG A 36 12.00 -0.20 -13.19
CA ARG A 36 13.24 -0.98 -12.95
C ARG A 36 14.06 -0.49 -11.77
N ASP A 37 13.71 0.66 -11.20
CA ASP A 37 14.47 1.31 -10.13
C ASP A 37 13.51 1.71 -9.02
N CYS A 38 13.74 1.20 -7.81
CA CYS A 38 12.89 1.43 -6.65
C CYS A 38 12.87 2.91 -6.23
N SER A 39 13.90 3.69 -6.58
CA SER A 39 13.92 5.14 -6.33
C SER A 39 12.82 5.91 -7.07
N LYS A 40 12.25 5.31 -8.13
CA LYS A 40 11.14 5.89 -8.90
C LYS A 40 9.78 5.67 -8.23
N TYR A 41 9.69 4.81 -7.21
CA TYR A 41 8.45 4.66 -6.46
C TYR A 41 8.16 5.90 -5.63
N LYS A 42 6.87 6.11 -5.33
CA LYS A 42 6.39 7.31 -4.64
C LYS A 42 7.05 7.45 -3.27
N GLN A 43 7.18 6.34 -2.54
CA GLN A 43 7.94 6.28 -1.30
C GLN A 43 8.55 4.90 -1.11
N VAL A 44 9.78 4.86 -0.60
CA VAL A 44 10.46 3.64 -0.14
C VAL A 44 10.85 3.87 1.31
N LEU A 45 10.51 2.93 2.19
CA LEU A 45 10.85 2.95 3.61
C LEU A 45 11.62 1.68 3.95
N TRP A 46 12.92 1.83 4.20
CA TRP A 46 13.81 0.72 4.51
C TRP A 46 13.58 0.27 5.95
N LEU A 47 13.37 -1.04 6.16
CA LEU A 47 13.21 -1.54 7.52
C LEU A 47 14.51 -1.47 8.34
N ALA A 48 15.67 -1.34 7.70
CA ALA A 48 16.95 -1.07 8.36
C ALA A 48 17.04 0.36 8.95
N GLU A 49 16.17 1.29 8.56
CA GLU A 49 16.10 2.64 9.13
C GLU A 49 15.06 2.73 10.27
N CYS A 50 14.35 1.64 10.57
CA CYS A 50 13.39 1.61 11.66
C CYS A 50 14.10 1.44 13.02
N PRO A 51 13.49 1.92 14.12
CA PRO A 51 13.94 1.59 15.48
C PRO A 51 14.09 0.07 15.69
N ASP A 52 15.18 -0.35 16.33
CA ASP A 52 15.56 -1.76 16.50
C ASP A 52 14.52 -2.60 17.26
N ASP A 53 13.73 -1.96 18.13
CA ASP A 53 12.69 -2.60 18.94
C ASP A 53 11.41 -2.92 18.14
N LEU A 54 11.22 -2.29 16.99
CA LEU A 54 10.02 -2.45 16.17
C LEU A 54 10.10 -3.64 15.21
N VAL A 55 11.29 -4.00 14.72
CA VAL A 55 11.45 -5.12 13.79
C VAL A 55 11.57 -6.40 14.62
N PRO A 56 10.57 -7.31 14.60
CA PRO A 56 10.63 -8.49 15.43
C PRO A 56 11.77 -9.41 14.97
N SER A 57 12.66 -9.79 15.89
CA SER A 57 13.66 -10.86 15.67
C SER A 57 13.02 -12.25 15.55
N LYS A 58 11.73 -12.37 15.88
CA LYS A 58 10.90 -13.57 15.72
C LYS A 58 9.57 -13.15 15.15
N LEU A 59 9.40 -13.33 13.85
CA LEU A 59 8.12 -13.09 13.16
C LEU A 59 7.07 -13.99 13.81
N ALA A 60 6.13 -13.36 14.50
CA ALA A 60 5.03 -14.04 15.13
C ALA A 60 4.19 -14.74 14.05
N THR A 61 3.50 -15.80 14.45
CA THR A 61 2.54 -16.56 13.63
C THR A 61 1.35 -15.71 13.15
N SER A 62 1.23 -14.48 13.65
CA SER A 62 0.26 -13.48 13.20
C SER A 62 0.84 -12.64 12.07
N GLY A 63 0.11 -12.45 10.97
CA GLY A 63 0.51 -11.60 9.84
C GLY A 63 0.77 -10.12 10.16
N VAL A 64 0.73 -9.70 11.43
CA VAL A 64 1.14 -8.36 11.88
C VAL A 64 2.67 -8.29 11.92
N LEU A 65 3.25 -7.33 11.21
CA LEU A 65 4.69 -7.07 11.20
C LEU A 65 5.10 -6.28 12.45
N PHE A 66 4.50 -5.11 12.66
CA PHE A 66 4.76 -4.25 13.81
C PHE A 66 3.69 -3.18 14.00
N LYS A 67 3.69 -2.55 15.17
CA LYS A 67 2.78 -1.44 15.52
C LYS A 67 3.57 -0.21 15.93
N VAL A 68 3.30 0.92 15.29
CA VAL A 68 3.95 2.20 15.59
C VAL A 68 2.99 3.08 16.38
N LYS A 69 3.41 3.48 17.58
CA LYS A 69 2.67 4.41 18.44
C LYS A 69 2.79 5.83 17.89
N HIS A 70 1.75 6.64 18.10
CA HIS A 70 1.82 8.06 17.83
C HIS A 70 2.39 8.79 19.05
N TYR A 71 3.51 9.49 18.86
CA TYR A 71 4.12 10.36 19.87
C TYR A 71 3.91 11.83 19.49
N PRO A 72 3.10 12.60 20.23
CA PRO A 72 2.93 14.02 19.94
C PRO A 72 4.20 14.81 20.28
N VAL A 73 4.42 15.92 19.58
CA VAL A 73 5.53 16.83 19.91
C VAL A 73 5.23 17.54 21.22
N ARG A 74 6.15 17.45 22.19
CA ARG A 74 6.03 18.15 23.46
C ARG A 74 6.72 19.50 23.39
N PRO A 75 6.10 20.58 23.87
CA PRO A 75 6.75 21.88 23.92
C PRO A 75 7.97 21.80 24.86
N ALA A 76 9.04 22.51 24.50
CA ALA A 76 10.20 22.67 25.35
C ALA A 76 9.82 23.35 26.68
N PRO A 77 10.47 23.02 27.80
CA PRO A 77 10.28 23.72 29.06
C PRO A 77 10.53 25.22 28.89
N THR A 78 9.62 26.05 29.40
CA THR A 78 9.73 27.50 29.30
C THR A 78 11.00 27.99 29.96
N VAL A 79 11.77 28.81 29.25
CA VAL A 79 12.98 29.46 29.80
C VAL A 79 12.54 30.49 30.84
N PRO A 80 13.02 30.42 32.10
CA PRO A 80 12.77 31.45 33.09
C PRO A 80 13.26 32.82 32.60
N ASP A 81 12.52 33.88 32.90
CA ASP A 81 12.84 35.24 32.43
C ASP A 81 14.27 35.68 32.79
N VAL A 82 14.77 35.25 33.95
CA VAL A 82 16.14 35.54 34.41
C VAL A 82 17.23 34.91 33.53
N LEU A 83 16.91 33.90 32.72
CA LEU A 83 17.85 33.27 31.79
C LEU A 83 17.79 33.91 30.38
N GLN A 84 16.87 34.85 30.14
CA GLN A 84 16.81 35.56 28.86
C GLN A 84 18.06 36.42 28.67
N GLY A 85 18.67 36.33 27.49
CA GLY A 85 19.95 36.99 27.20
C GLY A 85 21.18 36.25 27.72
N TRP A 86 21.01 35.22 28.54
CA TRP A 86 22.10 34.34 29.01
C TRP A 86 22.24 33.05 28.22
N ILE A 87 21.17 32.62 27.54
CA ILE A 87 21.12 31.41 26.71
C ILE A 87 20.66 31.79 25.31
N GLU A 88 21.32 31.25 24.29
CA GLU A 88 20.91 31.50 22.91
C GLU A 88 19.56 30.83 22.62
N PRO A 89 18.57 31.54 22.04
CA PRO A 89 17.25 30.97 21.77
C PRO A 89 17.28 29.71 20.89
N GLN A 90 18.27 29.59 20.00
CA GLN A 90 18.45 28.43 19.12
C GLN A 90 18.85 27.15 19.85
N ASP A 91 19.58 27.29 20.96
CA ASP A 91 20.04 26.15 21.76
C ASP A 91 18.90 25.55 22.58
N VAL A 92 17.89 26.36 22.91
CA VAL A 92 16.73 25.92 23.70
C VAL A 92 15.61 25.36 22.82
N ALA A 93 15.52 25.84 21.59
CA ALA A 93 14.40 25.54 20.68
C ALA A 93 14.41 24.10 20.14
N SER A 94 15.55 23.39 20.20
CA SER A 94 15.68 22.04 19.68
C SER A 94 16.31 21.08 20.68
N ALA A 95 15.74 19.88 20.76
CA ALA A 95 16.30 18.79 21.53
C ALA A 95 17.68 18.33 21.02
N THR A 96 18.09 18.66 19.79
CA THR A 96 19.31 18.15 19.14
C THR A 96 20.55 19.04 19.26
N THR A 97 20.43 20.25 19.78
CA THR A 97 21.52 21.25 19.76
C THR A 97 22.60 21.01 20.83
N GLY A 98 22.43 20.01 21.70
CA GLY A 98 23.30 19.79 22.86
C GLY A 98 22.86 20.62 24.07
N ASP A 99 23.64 20.60 25.14
CA ASP A 99 23.30 21.34 26.37
C ASP A 99 23.30 22.86 26.12
N PRO A 100 22.21 23.60 26.43
CA PRO A 100 22.17 25.04 26.26
C PRO A 100 23.16 25.70 27.21
N LEU A 101 24.20 26.36 26.68
CA LEU A 101 25.27 26.92 27.50
C LEU A 101 24.92 28.33 28.00
N LEU A 102 25.32 28.64 29.24
CA LEU A 102 25.29 30.01 29.75
C LEU A 102 26.46 30.81 29.18
N ALA A 103 26.15 31.97 28.61
CA ALA A 103 27.14 32.98 28.21
C ALA A 103 28.06 33.38 29.39
N GLU A 104 29.30 33.76 29.10
CA GLU A 104 30.25 34.20 30.14
C GLU A 104 29.90 35.56 30.73
N VAL A 105 29.21 36.40 29.95
CA VAL A 105 28.70 37.73 30.32
C VAL A 105 27.26 37.83 29.83
N GLY A 106 26.39 38.47 30.61
CA GLY A 106 24.98 38.62 30.28
C GLY A 106 24.32 39.79 31.01
N PRO A 107 23.01 40.02 30.77
CA PRO A 107 22.31 41.18 31.31
C PRO A 107 22.23 41.12 32.85
N GLY A 108 22.57 42.24 33.49
CA GLY A 108 22.45 42.42 34.94
C GLY A 108 23.12 43.71 35.39
N ARG A 109 22.76 44.22 36.58
CA ARG A 109 23.39 45.44 37.12
C ARG A 109 24.65 45.08 37.87
N GLY A 110 25.77 45.63 37.45
CA GLY A 110 27.06 45.46 38.10
C GLY A 110 27.94 46.69 38.03
N TYR A 111 29.17 46.51 38.49
CA TYR A 111 30.15 47.56 38.61
C TYR A 111 31.48 47.05 38.04
N VAL A 112 32.07 47.79 37.10
CA VAL A 112 33.37 47.47 36.50
C VAL A 112 34.36 48.54 36.90
N GLU A 113 35.58 48.13 37.24
CA GLU A 113 36.67 49.01 37.62
C GLU A 113 37.60 49.22 36.41
N ASP A 114 37.88 50.48 36.07
CA ASP A 114 38.81 50.82 34.98
C ASP A 114 40.29 50.68 35.40
N GLU A 115 41.22 50.88 34.46
CA GLU A 115 42.67 50.82 34.71
C GLU A 115 43.16 51.87 35.73
N ASP A 116 42.34 52.89 36.02
CA ASP A 116 42.61 53.97 36.96
C ASP A 116 41.95 53.74 38.34
N GLY A 117 41.24 52.62 38.54
CA GLY A 117 40.56 52.28 39.80
C GLY A 117 39.19 52.93 39.99
N ASN A 118 38.59 53.52 38.94
CA ASN A 118 37.24 54.08 39.01
C ASN A 118 36.20 53.04 38.67
N THR A 119 35.17 52.96 39.52
CA THR A 119 34.06 52.05 39.32
C THR A 119 32.91 52.72 38.55
N TYR A 120 32.45 52.12 37.46
CA TYR A 120 31.27 52.56 36.72
C TYR A 120 30.19 51.48 36.66
N GLU A 121 28.93 51.91 36.61
CA GLU A 121 27.77 51.01 36.50
C GLU A 121 27.70 50.43 35.08
N THR A 122 27.45 49.13 35.00
CA THR A 122 27.27 48.39 33.75
C THR A 122 25.95 47.61 33.78
N ASP A 123 25.33 47.46 32.62
CA ASP A 123 24.14 46.63 32.41
C ASP A 123 24.50 45.18 32.04
N GLU A 124 25.79 44.85 32.05
CA GLU A 124 26.32 43.50 31.83
C GLU A 124 27.15 43.03 33.04
N ILE A 125 26.88 41.81 33.52
CA ILE A 125 27.62 41.17 34.61
C ILE A 125 28.24 39.86 34.17
N ALA A 126 29.33 39.47 34.83
CA ALA A 126 29.94 38.17 34.62
C ALA A 126 29.04 37.05 35.18
N ARG A 127 29.04 35.89 34.52
CA ARG A 127 28.27 34.69 34.94
C ARG A 127 28.55 34.29 36.38
N ALA A 128 29.77 34.50 36.87
CA ALA A 128 30.17 34.16 38.22
C ALA A 128 29.43 34.99 39.30
N ASP A 129 29.03 36.21 38.96
CA ASP A 129 28.40 37.16 39.87
C ASP A 129 26.85 37.12 39.78
N ALA A 130 26.31 36.49 38.74
CA ALA A 130 24.88 36.31 38.49
C ALA A 130 24.29 35.10 39.25
N LEU A 131 24.23 35.18 40.59
CA LEU A 131 23.82 34.05 41.43
C LEU A 131 22.37 33.57 41.20
N ASP A 132 21.46 34.49 40.91
CA ASP A 132 20.07 34.21 40.56
C ASP A 132 19.96 33.45 39.22
N VAL A 133 20.75 33.83 38.22
CA VAL A 133 20.89 33.15 36.93
C VAL A 133 21.43 31.74 37.11
N LEU A 134 22.54 31.58 37.85
CA LEU A 134 23.14 30.27 38.14
C LEU A 134 22.15 29.33 38.84
N ASN A 135 21.42 29.84 39.84
CA ASN A 135 20.41 29.07 40.56
C ASN A 135 19.24 28.67 39.64
N ALA A 136 18.72 29.59 38.83
CA ALA A 136 17.64 29.29 37.90
C ALA A 136 18.07 28.26 36.84
N TYR A 137 19.26 28.41 36.28
CA TYR A 137 19.84 27.49 35.30
C TYR A 137 20.01 26.09 35.89
N SER A 138 20.52 25.97 37.12
CA SER A 138 20.71 24.67 37.79
C SER A 138 19.41 23.88 37.98
N ARG A 139 18.27 24.56 38.10
CA ARG A 139 16.94 23.95 38.24
C ARG A 139 16.30 23.63 36.90
N TRP A 140 16.45 24.53 35.94
CA TRP A 140 15.84 24.42 34.62
C TRP A 140 16.57 23.42 33.71
N LEU A 141 17.91 23.41 33.69
CA LEU A 141 18.70 22.55 32.81
C LEU A 141 18.36 21.05 32.97
N PRO A 142 18.21 20.48 34.19
CA PRO A 142 17.79 19.08 34.33
C PRO A 142 16.39 18.78 33.80
N GLU A 143 15.47 19.75 33.80
CA GLU A 143 14.15 19.63 33.20
C GLU A 143 14.25 19.65 31.67
N TRP A 144 14.98 20.61 31.12
CA TRP A 144 15.26 20.70 29.69
C TRP A 144 15.95 19.43 29.16
N LYS A 145 16.97 18.91 29.85
CA LYS A 145 17.67 17.68 29.47
C LYS A 145 16.74 16.47 29.43
N ARG A 146 15.85 16.32 30.41
CA ARG A 146 14.86 15.23 30.43
C ARG A 146 13.88 15.34 29.28
N TRP A 147 13.45 16.56 28.93
CA TRP A 147 12.63 16.79 27.74
C TRP A 147 13.41 16.46 26.46
N ALA A 148 14.61 17.01 26.30
CA ALA A 148 15.44 16.83 25.11
C ALA A 148 15.76 15.35 24.85
N GLN A 149 16.15 14.62 25.90
CA GLN A 149 16.40 13.18 25.81
C GLN A 149 15.15 12.42 25.31
N ARG A 150 13.98 12.66 25.90
CA ARG A 150 12.75 11.98 25.45
C ARG A 150 12.36 12.35 24.03
N GLU A 151 12.54 13.61 23.63
CA GLU A 151 12.28 14.04 22.26
C GLU A 151 13.22 13.38 21.26
N GLN A 152 14.50 13.21 21.59
CA GLN A 152 15.47 12.48 20.76
C GLN A 152 15.12 10.99 20.67
N GLU A 153 14.73 10.36 21.78
CA GLU A 153 14.32 8.95 21.82
C GLU A 153 13.03 8.69 21.01
N GLU A 154 12.07 9.61 21.04
CA GLU A 154 10.79 9.48 20.35
C GLU A 154 10.82 9.94 18.88
N GLU A 155 11.80 10.77 18.47
CA GLU A 155 11.87 11.34 17.12
C GLU A 155 11.91 10.28 15.99
N PRO A 156 12.72 9.20 16.07
CA PRO A 156 12.71 8.14 15.06
C PRO A 156 11.31 7.52 14.85
N TYR A 157 10.57 7.30 15.95
CA TYR A 157 9.20 6.77 15.88
C TYR A 157 8.24 7.77 15.26
N ARG A 158 8.39 9.07 15.54
CA ARG A 158 7.58 10.12 14.90
C ARG A 158 7.84 10.21 13.41
N GLN A 159 9.10 10.10 12.99
CA GLN A 159 9.46 10.10 11.56
C GLN A 159 8.86 8.89 10.84
N LEU A 160 9.00 7.69 11.43
CA LEU A 160 8.39 6.46 10.92
C LEU A 160 6.87 6.57 10.85
N HIS A 161 6.22 7.00 11.93
CA HIS A 161 4.77 7.22 12.00
C HIS A 161 4.31 8.18 10.91
N ARG A 162 4.99 9.32 10.73
CA ARG A 162 4.66 10.33 9.70
C ARG A 162 4.75 9.76 8.29
N ARG A 163 5.78 8.95 7.99
CA ARG A 163 5.93 8.28 6.69
C ARG A 163 4.80 7.29 6.44
N LEU A 164 4.53 6.40 7.40
CA LEU A 164 3.47 5.40 7.31
C LEU A 164 2.07 6.03 7.23
N TYR A 165 1.81 7.09 8.00
CA TYR A 165 0.53 7.80 7.98
C TYR A 165 0.27 8.43 6.60
N ARG A 166 1.31 9.01 5.97
CA ARG A 166 1.21 9.53 4.59
C ARG A 166 0.91 8.41 3.59
N MET A 167 1.55 7.25 3.73
CA MET A 167 1.26 6.07 2.88
C MET A 167 -0.20 5.60 3.07
N ALA A 168 -0.64 5.41 4.31
CA ALA A 168 -2.00 4.98 4.64
C ALA A 168 -3.07 5.96 4.12
N THR A 169 -2.85 7.25 4.30
CA THR A 169 -3.77 8.30 3.80
C THR A 169 -3.83 8.31 2.27
N GLN A 170 -2.70 8.08 1.59
CA GLN A 170 -2.67 7.97 0.13
C GLN A 170 -3.49 6.78 -0.36
N ILE A 171 -3.31 5.60 0.26
CA ILE A 171 -4.05 4.38 -0.08
C ILE A 171 -5.55 4.57 0.19
N GLN A 172 -5.92 5.26 1.27
CA GLN A 172 -7.33 5.53 1.55
C GLN A 172 -8.00 6.42 0.49
N ARG A 173 -7.24 7.37 -0.10
CA ARG A 173 -7.76 8.30 -1.13
C ARG A 173 -7.77 7.70 -2.53
N GLU A 174 -6.73 6.93 -2.86
CA GLU A 174 -6.44 6.46 -4.21
C GLU A 174 -6.11 4.96 -4.20
N GLY A 175 -6.85 4.16 -3.43
CA GLY A 175 -6.54 2.74 -3.19
C GLY A 175 -6.68 1.82 -4.41
N GLU A 176 -7.36 2.29 -5.46
CA GLU A 176 -7.42 1.65 -6.78
C GLU A 176 -6.14 1.89 -7.60
N VAL A 177 -5.38 2.93 -7.27
CA VAL A 177 -4.15 3.31 -7.96
C VAL A 177 -2.93 2.91 -7.15
N PHE A 178 -2.93 3.13 -5.84
CA PHE A 178 -1.78 2.90 -4.97
C PHE A 178 -1.98 1.69 -4.05
N GLU A 179 -0.88 0.99 -3.80
CA GLU A 179 -0.76 -0.05 -2.80
C GLU A 179 0.52 0.12 -1.98
N ALA A 180 0.52 -0.42 -0.76
CA ALA A 180 1.74 -0.66 0.01
C ALA A 180 2.13 -2.13 -0.13
N VAL A 181 3.40 -2.40 -0.37
CA VAL A 181 3.96 -3.75 -0.41
C VAL A 181 5.19 -3.83 0.49
N LEU A 182 5.37 -4.98 1.13
CA LEU A 182 6.65 -5.37 1.71
C LEU A 182 7.48 -6.02 0.60
N SER A 183 8.67 -5.51 0.41
CA SER A 183 9.58 -5.90 -0.66
C SER A 183 10.89 -6.41 -0.07
N THR A 184 11.39 -7.54 -0.55
CA THR A 184 12.66 -8.15 -0.11
C THR A 184 13.47 -8.65 -1.32
N GLY A 185 14.78 -8.80 -1.15
CA GLY A 185 15.68 -9.21 -2.23
C GLY A 185 15.85 -8.13 -3.29
N LEU A 186 16.52 -7.03 -2.93
CA LEU A 186 16.85 -5.93 -3.83
C LEU A 186 17.92 -6.37 -4.84
N LEU A 187 17.52 -6.56 -6.10
CA LEU A 187 18.42 -6.83 -7.21
C LEU A 187 19.09 -5.55 -7.66
N ALA A 188 20.41 -5.55 -7.69
CA ALA A 188 21.26 -4.57 -8.37
C ALA A 188 21.95 -5.24 -9.57
N LEU A 189 21.58 -4.81 -10.77
CA LEU A 189 22.10 -5.29 -12.04
C LEU A 189 22.43 -4.09 -12.93
N ASP A 190 23.66 -4.04 -13.43
CA ASP A 190 24.10 -3.02 -14.38
C ASP A 190 24.82 -3.71 -15.54
N ARG A 191 24.28 -3.62 -16.75
CA ARG A 191 24.86 -4.20 -17.98
C ARG A 191 25.50 -3.14 -18.88
N GLY A 192 25.72 -1.92 -18.37
CA GLY A 192 26.48 -0.87 -19.07
C GLY A 192 25.64 0.14 -19.85
N THR A 193 24.32 -0.04 -19.95
CA THR A 193 23.41 1.00 -20.44
C THR A 193 22.40 1.41 -19.36
N LYS A 194 22.11 2.72 -19.24
CA LYS A 194 21.12 3.24 -18.28
C LYS A 194 19.72 2.62 -18.42
N ARG A 195 19.39 2.02 -19.56
CA ARG A 195 18.08 1.39 -19.82
C ARG A 195 17.99 -0.04 -19.28
N GLU A 196 19.13 -0.70 -19.11
CA GLU A 196 19.26 -2.08 -18.62
C GLU A 196 19.66 -2.14 -17.15
N ARG A 197 19.91 -0.99 -16.50
CA ARG A 197 20.10 -0.93 -15.06
C ARG A 197 18.81 -1.30 -14.34
N VAL A 198 18.90 -2.31 -13.48
CA VAL A 198 17.83 -2.74 -12.60
C VAL A 198 18.29 -2.57 -11.16
N HIS A 199 17.48 -1.90 -10.37
CA HIS A 199 17.65 -1.68 -8.94
C HIS A 199 16.30 -1.84 -8.24
N ARG A 200 15.81 -3.08 -8.13
CA ARG A 200 14.43 -3.37 -7.70
C ARG A 200 14.33 -4.69 -6.95
N HIS A 201 13.46 -4.71 -5.93
CA HIS A 201 13.13 -5.91 -5.19
C HIS A 201 12.44 -6.97 -6.04
N VAL A 202 12.82 -8.22 -5.82
CA VAL A 202 12.31 -9.38 -6.56
C VAL A 202 11.11 -10.01 -5.86
N LEU A 203 11.10 -10.07 -4.52
CA LEU A 203 10.04 -10.70 -3.74
C LEU A 203 9.17 -9.61 -3.12
N THR A 204 7.85 -9.70 -3.29
CA THR A 204 6.91 -8.73 -2.72
C THR A 204 5.68 -9.41 -2.11
N VAL A 205 5.05 -8.74 -1.15
CA VAL A 205 3.73 -9.11 -0.63
C VAL A 205 2.94 -7.84 -0.27
N PRO A 206 1.62 -7.78 -0.56
CA PRO A 206 0.78 -6.65 -0.15
C PRO A 206 0.73 -6.44 1.36
N LEU A 207 0.64 -5.18 1.76
CA LEU A 207 0.50 -4.74 3.15
C LEU A 207 -0.81 -3.99 3.39
N VAL A 208 -1.33 -4.17 4.60
CA VAL A 208 -2.37 -3.33 5.19
C VAL A 208 -1.73 -2.37 6.19
N LEU A 209 -1.99 -1.08 6.00
CA LEU A 209 -1.61 -0.01 6.92
C LEU A 209 -2.86 0.48 7.66
N ALA A 210 -3.18 -0.14 8.80
CA ALA A 210 -4.37 0.18 9.57
C ALA A 210 -4.08 1.31 10.57
N VAL A 211 -4.79 2.43 10.43
CA VAL A 211 -4.72 3.56 11.36
C VAL A 211 -5.88 3.47 12.35
N ASP A 212 -5.56 3.41 13.64
CA ASP A 212 -6.52 3.48 14.73
C ASP A 212 -7.11 4.90 14.82
N GLN A 213 -8.44 5.04 14.85
CA GLN A 213 -9.09 6.35 14.81
C GLN A 213 -9.04 7.10 16.16
N GLU A 214 -8.87 6.38 17.27
CA GLU A 214 -8.82 6.98 18.61
C GLU A 214 -7.38 7.30 19.01
N THR A 215 -6.47 6.36 18.78
CA THR A 215 -5.08 6.50 19.23
C THR A 215 -4.15 7.03 18.13
N VAL A 216 -4.57 6.97 16.86
CA VAL A 216 -3.72 7.27 15.69
C VAL A 216 -2.51 6.33 15.58
N HIS A 217 -2.51 5.20 16.30
CA HIS A 217 -1.48 4.18 16.16
C HIS A 217 -1.63 3.51 14.79
N ILE A 218 -0.51 3.13 14.19
CA ILE A 218 -0.48 2.46 12.89
C ILE A 218 -0.06 1.02 13.10
N THR A 219 -0.90 0.08 12.67
CA THR A 219 -0.56 -1.34 12.59
C THR A 219 -0.19 -1.67 11.16
N VAL A 220 1.00 -2.24 10.96
CA VAL A 220 1.48 -2.73 9.66
C VAL A 220 1.34 -4.26 9.67
N SER A 221 0.56 -4.79 8.74
CA SER A 221 0.36 -6.24 8.60
C SER A 221 0.40 -6.66 7.14
N LEU A 222 0.70 -7.93 6.89
CA LEU A 222 0.44 -8.59 5.62
C LEU A 222 -1.07 -8.56 5.33
N SER A 223 -1.44 -8.46 4.06
CA SER A 223 -2.83 -8.59 3.63
C SER A 223 -3.31 -10.03 3.78
N ASP A 224 -4.48 -10.21 4.41
CA ASP A 224 -5.11 -11.54 4.49
C ASP A 224 -5.54 -12.03 3.10
N GLY A 225 -5.06 -13.21 2.71
CA GLY A 225 -5.43 -13.86 1.45
C GLY A 225 -4.59 -13.46 0.22
N ASP A 226 -3.66 -12.51 0.36
CA ASP A 226 -2.69 -12.21 -0.68
C ASP A 226 -1.39 -13.00 -0.44
N SER A 227 -1.06 -13.91 -1.34
CA SER A 227 0.20 -14.66 -1.28
C SER A 227 1.38 -13.78 -1.71
N PRO A 228 2.57 -13.95 -1.09
CA PRO A 228 3.83 -13.39 -1.58
C PRO A 228 4.12 -13.82 -3.02
N ARG A 229 4.89 -13.02 -3.75
CA ARG A 229 5.15 -13.21 -5.19
C ARG A 229 6.58 -12.84 -5.57
N LEU A 230 7.15 -13.61 -6.50
CA LEU A 230 8.35 -13.21 -7.23
C LEU A 230 7.92 -12.37 -8.45
N GLU A 231 8.31 -11.09 -8.48
CA GLU A 231 8.00 -10.12 -9.53
C GLU A 231 9.16 -9.88 -10.51
N ASP A 232 10.23 -10.67 -10.44
CA ASP A 232 11.33 -10.69 -11.43
C ASP A 232 10.87 -10.58 -12.90
N GLY A 233 9.83 -11.33 -13.28
CA GLY A 233 9.26 -11.32 -14.63
C GLY A 233 8.57 -10.01 -15.03
N ASP A 234 8.30 -9.11 -14.07
CA ASP A 234 7.69 -7.81 -14.35
C ASP A 234 8.72 -6.80 -14.88
N PHE A 235 10.01 -7.04 -14.70
CA PHE A 235 11.05 -6.07 -15.05
C PHE A 235 12.32 -6.66 -15.69
N LEU A 236 12.46 -7.99 -15.70
CA LEU A 236 13.50 -8.74 -16.40
C LEU A 236 12.93 -9.47 -17.62
N ASP A 237 13.77 -9.62 -18.63
CA ASP A 237 13.48 -10.33 -19.88
C ASP A 237 14.76 -10.99 -20.42
N GLU A 238 14.65 -11.68 -21.57
CA GLU A 238 15.78 -12.39 -22.19
C GLU A 238 16.98 -11.49 -22.51
N THR A 239 16.78 -10.18 -22.71
CA THR A 239 17.90 -9.25 -22.96
C THR A 239 18.82 -9.09 -21.74
N HIS A 240 18.29 -9.41 -20.55
CA HIS A 240 19.05 -9.42 -19.30
C HIS A 240 19.74 -10.78 -19.04
N GLY A 241 19.54 -11.77 -19.92
CA GLY A 241 19.93 -13.18 -19.69
C GLY A 241 19.02 -13.91 -18.70
N TYR A 242 17.85 -13.36 -18.41
CA TYR A 242 16.92 -13.89 -17.42
C TYR A 242 16.12 -15.09 -17.96
N THR A 243 16.03 -16.17 -17.18
CA THR A 243 15.33 -17.42 -17.56
C THR A 243 14.21 -17.76 -16.56
N ALA A 244 12.98 -17.37 -16.89
CA ALA A 244 11.82 -17.55 -16.00
C ALA A 244 11.50 -19.03 -15.69
N GLN A 245 11.74 -19.95 -16.64
CA GLN A 245 11.36 -21.36 -16.51
C GLN A 245 12.13 -22.08 -15.38
N LEU A 246 13.35 -21.64 -15.07
CA LEU A 246 14.18 -22.20 -14.00
C LEU A 246 13.67 -21.85 -12.59
N LEU A 247 12.70 -20.93 -12.50
CA LEU A 247 12.22 -20.36 -11.24
C LEU A 247 10.82 -20.85 -10.84
N ASN A 248 10.18 -21.71 -11.66
CA ASN A 248 8.82 -22.21 -11.40
C ASN A 248 8.67 -22.90 -10.03
N ALA A 249 9.68 -23.69 -9.62
CA ALA A 249 9.70 -24.33 -8.31
C ALA A 249 9.80 -23.30 -7.17
N LEU A 250 10.54 -22.20 -7.36
CA LEU A 250 10.66 -21.14 -6.37
C LEU A 250 9.37 -20.33 -6.26
N ARG A 251 8.72 -20.00 -7.39
CA ARG A 251 7.40 -19.35 -7.38
C ARG A 251 6.37 -20.15 -6.60
N SER A 252 6.32 -21.46 -6.83
CA SER A 252 5.40 -22.36 -6.13
C SER A 252 5.67 -22.42 -4.62
N ARG A 253 6.94 -22.35 -4.20
CA ARG A 253 7.33 -22.29 -2.77
C ARG A 253 6.91 -20.96 -2.13
N VAL A 254 7.07 -19.85 -2.85
CA VAL A 254 6.72 -18.49 -2.39
C VAL A 254 5.21 -18.28 -2.29
N GLU A 255 4.44 -18.86 -3.21
CA GLU A 255 2.98 -18.76 -3.22
C GLU A 255 2.30 -19.63 -2.13
N GLY A 256 3.07 -20.46 -1.41
CA GLY A 256 2.54 -21.34 -0.35
C GLY A 256 2.07 -20.60 0.90
N ASP A 257 1.04 -21.14 1.55
CA ASP A 257 0.33 -20.50 2.68
C ASP A 257 1.21 -20.19 3.91
N THR A 258 2.33 -20.89 4.09
CA THR A 258 3.24 -20.72 5.25
C THR A 258 4.43 -19.80 4.95
N PHE A 259 4.56 -19.29 3.73
CA PHE A 259 5.73 -18.52 3.34
C PHE A 259 5.66 -17.09 3.90
N HIS A 260 6.71 -16.68 4.61
CA HIS A 260 6.83 -15.32 5.15
C HIS A 260 8.04 -14.59 4.54
N PRO A 261 7.89 -13.37 3.98
CA PRO A 261 8.94 -12.68 3.22
C PRO A 261 10.17 -12.26 4.02
N LEU A 262 10.04 -12.15 5.35
CA LEU A 262 11.14 -11.83 6.28
C LEU A 262 11.75 -13.06 6.96
N SER A 263 11.36 -14.27 6.56
CA SER A 263 11.84 -15.52 7.18
C SER A 263 13.17 -15.99 6.59
N THR A 264 13.82 -16.93 7.28
CA THR A 264 14.98 -17.66 6.75
C THR A 264 14.64 -18.40 5.44
N ASP A 265 13.40 -18.91 5.32
CA ASP A 265 12.89 -19.55 4.10
C ASP A 265 12.90 -18.59 2.90
N ALA A 266 12.55 -17.31 3.13
CA ALA A 266 12.66 -16.29 2.09
C ALA A 266 14.10 -16.01 1.67
N MET A 267 15.05 -16.00 2.60
CA MET A 267 16.47 -15.84 2.29
C MET A 267 17.02 -17.02 1.48
N GLU A 268 16.59 -18.25 1.79
CA GLU A 268 16.92 -19.44 1.00
C GLU A 268 16.34 -19.38 -0.41
N VAL A 269 15.09 -18.92 -0.56
CA VAL A 269 14.47 -18.71 -1.87
C VAL A 269 15.26 -17.69 -2.69
N LEU A 270 15.64 -16.55 -2.09
CA LEU A 270 16.40 -15.51 -2.78
C LEU A 270 17.81 -15.99 -3.17
N ARG A 271 18.46 -16.76 -2.31
CA ARG A 271 19.75 -17.40 -2.63
C ARG A 271 19.61 -18.35 -3.82
N ALA A 272 18.60 -19.22 -3.80
CA ALA A 272 18.31 -20.12 -4.91
C ALA A 272 17.89 -19.38 -6.19
N TRP A 273 17.26 -18.21 -6.06
CA TRP A 273 16.93 -17.34 -7.19
C TRP A 273 18.23 -16.83 -7.85
N CYS A 274 19.19 -16.35 -7.06
CA CYS A 274 20.49 -15.88 -7.56
C CYS A 274 21.27 -16.93 -8.36
N GLU A 275 21.14 -18.20 -7.99
CA GLU A 275 21.79 -19.34 -8.65
C GLU A 275 21.14 -19.72 -9.99
N ARG A 276 19.89 -19.30 -10.25
CA ARG A 276 19.06 -19.83 -11.36
C ARG A 276 18.59 -18.76 -12.33
N ALA A 277 18.44 -17.52 -11.87
CA ALA A 277 17.77 -16.47 -12.63
C ALA A 277 18.48 -16.12 -13.94
N PHE A 278 19.81 -16.20 -13.98
CA PHE A 278 20.63 -15.82 -15.15
C PHE A 278 21.29 -17.03 -15.85
N GLY A 279 20.67 -18.21 -15.72
CA GLY A 279 21.17 -19.46 -16.31
C GLY A 279 22.33 -20.08 -15.53
N MET A 280 23.08 -20.99 -16.18
CA MET A 280 24.20 -21.72 -15.56
C MET A 280 25.55 -21.00 -15.65
N GLU A 281 25.64 -19.93 -16.46
CA GLU A 281 26.90 -19.26 -16.76
C GLU A 281 27.17 -18.03 -15.88
N HIS A 282 26.13 -17.44 -15.30
CA HIS A 282 26.23 -16.23 -14.48
C HIS A 282 25.42 -16.41 -13.19
N VAL A 283 26.08 -16.30 -12.04
CA VAL A 283 25.45 -16.39 -10.73
C VAL A 283 25.45 -15.01 -10.09
N ALA A 284 24.29 -14.55 -9.63
CA ALA A 284 24.23 -13.30 -8.87
C ALA A 284 24.76 -13.53 -7.45
N ARG A 285 25.49 -12.56 -6.89
CA ARG A 285 25.91 -12.63 -5.49
C ARG A 285 24.71 -12.37 -4.58
N PHE A 286 24.52 -13.21 -3.56
CA PHE A 286 23.54 -12.94 -2.50
C PHE A 286 24.22 -12.33 -1.29
N ASP A 287 23.62 -11.28 -0.73
CA ASP A 287 24.02 -10.60 0.50
C ASP A 287 22.84 -10.61 1.48
N ASP A 288 23.05 -11.16 2.68
CA ASP A 288 22.03 -11.28 3.72
C ASP A 288 22.04 -10.15 4.75
N THR A 289 22.85 -9.11 4.53
CA THR A 289 22.94 -7.96 5.44
C THR A 289 21.62 -7.20 5.56
N TRP A 290 21.28 -6.82 6.81
CA TRP A 290 20.14 -5.96 7.14
C TRP A 290 20.60 -4.50 7.20
N SER A 291 21.03 -3.95 6.08
CA SER A 291 21.47 -2.56 5.97
C SER A 291 20.89 -1.90 4.73
N ARG A 292 20.79 -0.57 4.76
CA ARG A 292 20.48 0.18 3.54
C ARG A 292 21.61 -0.07 2.53
N PRO A 293 21.30 -0.44 1.29
CA PRO A 293 22.30 -0.69 0.27
C PRO A 293 22.93 0.62 -0.17
N ASP A 294 24.23 0.57 -0.47
CA ASP A 294 24.94 1.67 -1.09
C ASP A 294 24.38 1.94 -2.49
N GLU A 295 24.34 3.21 -2.91
CA GLU A 295 23.80 3.61 -4.22
C GLU A 295 24.73 3.25 -5.41
N THR A 296 25.92 2.71 -5.12
CA THR A 296 26.91 2.29 -6.09
C THR A 296 26.45 1.07 -6.89
N SER A 297 26.50 1.15 -8.22
CA SER A 297 26.26 -0.01 -9.09
C SER A 297 27.37 -1.06 -8.85
N PRO A 298 27.04 -2.28 -8.40
CA PRO A 298 28.01 -3.35 -8.32
C PRO A 298 28.44 -3.77 -9.73
N ALA A 299 29.70 -4.20 -9.88
CA ALA A 299 30.25 -4.66 -11.16
C ALA A 299 29.61 -5.98 -11.64
N GLU A 300 29.09 -6.77 -10.70
CA GLU A 300 28.41 -8.04 -10.96
C GLU A 300 26.96 -7.97 -10.44
N PRO A 301 26.03 -8.75 -11.03
CA PRO A 301 24.67 -8.85 -10.51
C PRO A 301 24.68 -9.28 -9.04
N SER A 302 23.94 -8.57 -8.20
CA SER A 302 23.81 -8.92 -6.79
C SER A 302 22.39 -8.72 -6.28
N VAL A 303 22.02 -9.50 -5.27
CA VAL A 303 20.75 -9.39 -4.56
C VAL A 303 21.07 -9.23 -3.08
N SER A 304 20.65 -8.11 -2.50
CA SER A 304 20.69 -7.90 -1.06
C SER A 304 19.32 -8.19 -0.44
N PHE A 305 19.28 -8.81 0.73
CA PHE A 305 18.02 -9.12 1.40
C PHE A 305 17.18 -7.86 1.72
N THR A 306 17.83 -6.71 1.94
CA THR A 306 17.28 -5.44 2.49
C THR A 306 15.77 -5.26 2.29
N PRO A 307 14.99 -5.53 3.33
CA PRO A 307 13.55 -5.32 3.30
C PRO A 307 13.14 -3.84 3.25
N ALA A 308 12.08 -3.54 2.50
CA ALA A 308 11.49 -2.21 2.43
C ALA A 308 9.96 -2.25 2.34
N ILE A 309 9.28 -1.29 2.96
CA ILE A 309 7.89 -0.96 2.68
C ILE A 309 7.87 0.04 1.52
N VAL A 310 7.22 -0.33 0.43
CA VAL A 310 7.15 0.47 -0.80
C VAL A 310 5.71 0.90 -1.05
N LEU A 311 5.51 2.21 -1.22
CA LEU A 311 4.27 2.76 -1.74
C LEU A 311 4.43 2.96 -3.25
N ARG A 312 3.67 2.20 -4.03
CA ARG A 312 3.74 2.19 -5.49
C ARG A 312 2.36 2.21 -6.12
N GLU A 313 2.31 2.54 -7.40
CA GLU A 313 1.12 2.27 -8.19
C GLU A 313 0.94 0.75 -8.28
N ARG A 314 -0.31 0.28 -8.18
CA ARG A 314 -0.68 -1.13 -8.32
C ARG A 314 -0.13 -1.63 -9.64
N GLY A 315 0.74 -2.65 -9.55
CA GLY A 315 1.33 -3.26 -10.72
C GLY A 315 0.25 -3.90 -11.59
N GLN A 316 0.34 -3.73 -12.92
CA GLN A 316 -0.51 -4.48 -13.85
C GLN A 316 -0.14 -5.98 -13.88
N GLY A 317 0.96 -6.39 -13.21
CA GLY A 317 1.34 -7.80 -13.00
C GLY A 317 0.23 -8.63 -12.32
N ALA A 318 -0.55 -8.03 -11.41
CA ALA A 318 -1.71 -8.71 -10.82
C ALA A 318 -2.79 -9.04 -11.88
N LEU A 319 -3.07 -8.12 -12.79
CA LEU A 319 -3.99 -8.34 -13.92
C LEU A 319 -3.44 -9.38 -14.89
N VAL A 320 -2.15 -9.31 -15.21
CA VAL A 320 -1.47 -10.31 -16.07
C VAL A 320 -1.58 -11.70 -15.45
N THR A 321 -1.30 -11.83 -14.15
CA THR A 321 -1.38 -13.10 -13.42
C THR A 321 -2.82 -13.62 -13.38
N PHE A 322 -3.80 -12.73 -13.19
CA PHE A 322 -5.21 -13.08 -13.24
C PHE A 322 -5.62 -13.65 -14.60
N TYR A 323 -5.22 -12.98 -15.70
CA TYR A 323 -5.47 -13.50 -17.05
C TYR A 323 -4.72 -14.81 -17.33
N ASP A 324 -3.47 -14.96 -16.87
CA ASP A 324 -2.73 -16.21 -16.96
C ASP A 324 -3.44 -17.36 -16.23
N GLY A 325 -4.02 -17.09 -15.06
CA GLY A 325 -4.83 -18.05 -14.32
C GLY A 325 -6.07 -18.51 -15.08
N ILE A 326 -6.79 -17.56 -15.70
CA ILE A 326 -7.96 -17.89 -16.54
C ILE A 326 -7.54 -18.69 -17.77
N ALA A 327 -6.49 -18.27 -18.48
CA ALA A 327 -5.99 -18.96 -19.67
C ALA A 327 -5.55 -20.40 -19.36
N ARG A 328 -4.85 -20.62 -18.23
CA ARG A 328 -4.46 -21.96 -17.78
C ARG A 328 -5.67 -22.84 -17.49
N ARG A 329 -6.71 -22.34 -16.83
CA ARG A 329 -7.95 -23.09 -16.57
C ARG A 329 -8.64 -23.47 -17.88
N LEU A 330 -8.74 -22.54 -18.83
CA LEU A 330 -9.33 -22.77 -20.15
C LEU A 330 -8.51 -23.72 -21.04
N ALA A 331 -7.23 -23.94 -20.73
CA ALA A 331 -6.36 -24.87 -21.44
C ALA A 331 -6.46 -26.33 -20.93
N GLN A 332 -7.11 -26.56 -19.78
CA GLN A 332 -7.24 -27.91 -19.23
C GLN A 332 -8.26 -28.76 -20.01
N PRO A 333 -8.06 -30.08 -20.11
CA PRO A 333 -9.06 -30.98 -20.69
C PRO A 333 -10.40 -30.88 -19.95
N GLY A 334 -11.51 -30.77 -20.70
CA GLY A 334 -12.85 -30.62 -20.11
C GLY A 334 -13.15 -29.23 -19.56
N ALA A 335 -12.35 -28.21 -19.90
CA ALA A 335 -12.62 -26.84 -19.52
C ALA A 335 -13.94 -26.33 -20.13
N VAL A 336 -14.66 -25.53 -19.36
CA VAL A 336 -15.89 -24.84 -19.76
C VAL A 336 -15.65 -23.34 -19.81
N SER A 337 -16.19 -22.68 -20.83
CA SER A 337 -16.08 -21.22 -20.96
C SER A 337 -17.03 -20.53 -19.97
N PRO A 338 -16.55 -19.55 -19.18
CA PRO A 338 -17.43 -18.73 -18.34
C PRO A 338 -18.41 -17.92 -19.19
N LEU A 339 -19.70 -17.95 -18.83
CA LEU A 339 -20.77 -17.27 -19.58
C LEU A 339 -20.45 -15.79 -19.85
N GLY A 340 -19.94 -15.08 -18.84
CA GLY A 340 -19.61 -13.66 -18.96
C GLY A 340 -18.54 -13.36 -20.02
N LEU A 341 -17.60 -14.28 -20.26
CA LEU A 341 -16.59 -14.11 -21.32
C LEU A 341 -17.15 -14.55 -22.69
N ALA A 342 -17.93 -15.65 -22.71
CA ALA A 342 -18.54 -16.15 -23.95
C ALA A 342 -19.53 -15.12 -24.55
N GLN A 343 -20.31 -14.43 -23.72
CA GLN A 343 -21.25 -13.38 -24.14
C GLN A 343 -20.59 -12.17 -24.81
N LEU A 344 -19.28 -11.96 -24.60
CA LEU A 344 -18.52 -10.90 -25.29
C LEU A 344 -18.19 -11.27 -26.75
N LEU A 345 -18.17 -12.57 -27.05
CA LEU A 345 -17.75 -13.11 -28.34
C LEU A 345 -18.93 -13.63 -29.17
N PHE A 346 -19.95 -14.15 -28.50
CA PHE A 346 -21.08 -14.84 -29.11
C PHE A 346 -22.40 -14.24 -28.65
N GLN A 347 -23.38 -14.23 -29.54
CA GLN A 347 -24.78 -13.99 -29.17
C GLN A 347 -25.35 -15.30 -28.62
N ILE A 348 -25.56 -15.34 -27.30
CA ILE A 348 -26.10 -16.52 -26.61
C ILE A 348 -27.57 -16.26 -26.31
N GLU A 349 -28.45 -17.12 -26.81
CA GLU A 349 -29.89 -17.02 -26.58
C GLU A 349 -30.25 -17.32 -25.12
N PRO A 350 -31.37 -16.77 -24.57
CA PRO A 350 -31.74 -16.97 -23.17
C PRO A 350 -31.87 -18.44 -22.74
N GLU A 351 -32.35 -19.30 -23.64
CA GLU A 351 -32.48 -20.74 -23.41
C GLU A 351 -31.10 -21.38 -23.16
N ASP A 352 -30.11 -21.04 -23.99
CA ASP A 352 -28.74 -21.56 -23.92
C ASP A 352 -27.98 -21.04 -22.68
N ARG A 353 -28.28 -19.81 -22.22
CA ARG A 353 -27.70 -19.25 -20.97
C ARG A 353 -28.09 -20.06 -19.74
N THR A 354 -29.32 -20.57 -19.74
CA THR A 354 -29.86 -21.35 -18.62
C THR A 354 -29.19 -22.72 -18.54
N SER A 355 -28.86 -23.34 -19.68
CA SER A 355 -28.06 -24.57 -19.73
C SER A 355 -26.59 -24.35 -19.37
N TRP A 356 -26.03 -23.18 -19.69
CA TRP A 356 -24.64 -22.80 -19.36
C TRP A 356 -24.35 -22.90 -17.86
N ALA A 357 -25.37 -22.61 -17.04
CA ALA A 357 -25.36 -22.67 -15.58
C ALA A 357 -25.20 -24.09 -15.02
N ALA A 358 -25.76 -25.09 -15.70
CA ALA A 358 -25.78 -26.47 -15.26
C ALA A 358 -24.42 -27.17 -15.48
N GLU A 359 -23.58 -26.62 -16.36
CA GLU A 359 -22.28 -27.16 -16.76
C GLU A 359 -21.13 -26.71 -15.83
N GLY A 360 -21.42 -26.37 -14.57
CA GLY A 360 -20.40 -26.21 -13.51
C GLY A 360 -19.71 -24.84 -13.44
N THR A 361 -20.18 -23.83 -14.18
CA THR A 361 -19.57 -22.48 -14.20
C THR A 361 -20.03 -21.53 -13.07
N GLY A 362 -20.82 -22.03 -12.11
CA GLY A 362 -21.55 -21.19 -11.17
C GLY A 362 -22.81 -20.65 -11.87
N GLY A 363 -23.97 -21.12 -11.42
CA GLY A 363 -25.19 -21.03 -12.18
C GLY A 363 -25.63 -19.61 -12.56
N PHE A 364 -26.50 -19.53 -13.56
CA PHE A 364 -27.36 -18.41 -13.85
C PHE A 364 -28.31 -18.21 -12.66
N GLU A 365 -27.85 -17.50 -11.63
CA GLU A 365 -28.77 -16.90 -10.67
C GLU A 365 -29.20 -15.54 -11.22
N PRO A 366 -30.52 -15.31 -11.38
CA PRO A 366 -31.05 -13.99 -11.66
C PRO A 366 -30.37 -12.94 -10.78
N ALA A 367 -30.00 -11.80 -11.37
CA ALA A 367 -29.35 -10.74 -10.61
C ALA A 367 -30.23 -10.32 -9.42
N LEU A 368 -31.56 -10.31 -9.62
CA LEU A 368 -32.58 -10.01 -8.61
C LEU A 368 -33.48 -11.22 -8.33
N GLY A 369 -33.88 -11.40 -7.07
CA GLY A 369 -34.92 -12.36 -6.69
C GLY A 369 -36.31 -12.07 -7.31
N PRO A 370 -37.30 -12.95 -7.08
CA PRO A 370 -38.64 -12.84 -7.66
C PRO A 370 -39.43 -11.63 -7.11
N ASP A 371 -39.16 -11.20 -5.88
CA ASP A 371 -39.81 -10.05 -5.24
C ASP A 371 -38.78 -9.08 -4.62
N PRO A 372 -38.11 -8.26 -5.45
CA PRO A 372 -37.06 -7.36 -5.00
C PRO A 372 -37.60 -6.18 -4.19
N LEU A 373 -36.98 -5.90 -3.04
CA LEU A 373 -37.37 -4.80 -2.15
C LEU A 373 -36.83 -3.45 -2.65
N PHE A 374 -37.73 -2.50 -2.89
CA PHE A 374 -37.39 -1.17 -3.39
C PHE A 374 -37.78 -0.06 -2.39
N PRO A 375 -36.82 0.71 -1.85
CA PRO A 375 -37.13 1.82 -0.95
C PRO A 375 -37.75 3.04 -1.64
N LEU A 376 -37.58 3.19 -2.96
CA LEU A 376 -38.07 4.34 -3.73
C LEU A 376 -39.12 3.91 -4.78
N PRO A 377 -40.08 4.79 -5.13
CA PRO A 377 -41.10 4.49 -6.13
C PRO A 377 -40.50 4.20 -7.52
N VAL A 378 -41.09 3.24 -8.23
CA VAL A 378 -40.59 2.72 -9.51
C VAL A 378 -41.59 2.97 -10.65
N ASN A 379 -41.17 3.70 -11.67
CA ASN A 379 -41.99 3.92 -12.87
C ASN A 379 -41.99 2.70 -13.82
N ARG A 380 -42.79 2.73 -14.89
CA ARG A 380 -42.91 1.61 -15.84
C ARG A 380 -41.59 1.22 -16.51
N ALA A 381 -40.80 2.20 -16.95
CA ALA A 381 -39.52 1.95 -17.61
C ALA A 381 -38.49 1.34 -16.64
N GLN A 382 -38.47 1.82 -15.40
CA GLN A 382 -37.60 1.25 -14.35
C GLN A 382 -38.01 -0.17 -13.98
N ARG A 383 -39.32 -0.48 -13.93
CA ARG A 383 -39.81 -1.86 -13.76
C ARG A 383 -39.37 -2.79 -14.88
N GLU A 384 -39.31 -2.29 -16.12
CA GLU A 384 -38.85 -3.08 -17.26
C GLU A 384 -37.35 -3.41 -17.14
N VAL A 385 -36.53 -2.45 -16.71
CA VAL A 385 -35.10 -2.68 -16.42
C VAL A 385 -34.93 -3.79 -15.38
N LEU A 386 -35.72 -3.75 -14.31
CA LEU A 386 -35.67 -4.75 -13.23
C LEU A 386 -36.12 -6.13 -13.71
N SER A 387 -37.20 -6.20 -14.49
CA SER A 387 -37.69 -7.47 -15.07
C SER A 387 -36.68 -8.09 -16.04
N ARG A 388 -35.90 -7.27 -16.76
CA ARG A 388 -34.79 -7.75 -17.59
C ARG A 388 -33.66 -8.32 -16.74
N LEU A 389 -33.31 -7.71 -15.61
CA LEU A 389 -32.28 -8.22 -14.69
C LEU A 389 -32.67 -9.50 -13.95
N GLN A 390 -33.95 -9.83 -13.88
CA GLN A 390 -34.42 -11.15 -13.42
C GLN A 390 -34.18 -12.26 -14.47
N LYS A 391 -33.89 -11.90 -15.72
CA LYS A 391 -33.79 -12.82 -16.87
C LYS A 391 -32.46 -12.70 -17.64
N ASP A 392 -31.62 -11.74 -17.29
CA ASP A 392 -30.39 -11.46 -18.00
C ASP A 392 -29.25 -11.12 -17.03
N THR A 393 -28.01 -11.35 -17.48
CA THR A 393 -26.78 -11.09 -16.74
C THR A 393 -26.36 -9.62 -16.78
N GLY A 394 -26.98 -8.81 -17.64
CA GLY A 394 -26.71 -7.38 -17.74
C GLY A 394 -27.84 -6.59 -18.40
N VAL A 395 -27.90 -5.29 -18.11
CA VAL A 395 -28.84 -4.37 -18.74
C VAL A 395 -28.16 -3.02 -18.96
N VAL A 396 -28.40 -2.43 -20.14
CA VAL A 396 -27.94 -1.06 -20.44
C VAL A 396 -29.10 -0.10 -20.25
N VAL A 397 -28.95 0.88 -19.35
CA VAL A 397 -29.98 1.87 -19.03
C VAL A 397 -29.59 3.24 -19.59
N GLN A 398 -30.19 3.63 -20.71
CA GLN A 398 -30.02 4.94 -21.33
C GLN A 398 -31.23 5.85 -21.09
N GLY A 399 -31.04 7.16 -21.18
CA GLY A 399 -32.08 8.15 -20.87
C GLY A 399 -31.53 9.56 -20.67
N PRO A 400 -32.31 10.62 -20.94
CA PRO A 400 -31.93 12.01 -20.71
C PRO A 400 -31.58 12.32 -19.24
N PRO A 401 -30.82 13.39 -18.94
CA PRO A 401 -30.63 13.87 -17.58
C PRO A 401 -31.99 14.15 -16.90
N GLY A 402 -32.10 13.84 -15.61
CA GLY A 402 -33.35 14.01 -14.83
C GLY A 402 -34.35 12.85 -14.91
N THR A 403 -34.11 11.81 -15.72
CA THR A 403 -35.04 10.67 -15.88
C THR A 403 -35.01 9.61 -14.76
N GLY A 404 -34.50 9.96 -13.59
CA GLY A 404 -34.53 9.07 -12.42
C GLY A 404 -33.58 7.87 -12.45
N LYS A 405 -32.50 7.91 -13.25
CA LYS A 405 -31.47 6.86 -13.28
C LYS A 405 -30.87 6.59 -11.90
N THR A 406 -30.61 7.65 -11.14
CA THR A 406 -30.08 7.55 -9.77
C THR A 406 -31.06 6.81 -8.86
N HIS A 407 -32.36 7.03 -9.01
CA HIS A 407 -33.37 6.25 -8.27
C HIS A 407 -33.37 4.78 -8.70
N THR A 408 -33.22 4.49 -9.99
CA THR A 408 -33.09 3.11 -10.47
C THR A 408 -31.87 2.41 -9.87
N ILE A 409 -30.71 3.10 -9.83
CA ILE A 409 -29.47 2.59 -9.24
C ILE A 409 -29.66 2.33 -7.73
N ALA A 410 -30.25 3.28 -6.99
CA ALA A 410 -30.49 3.13 -5.55
C ALA A 410 -31.40 1.94 -5.22
N ASN A 411 -32.49 1.77 -5.98
CA ASN A 411 -33.39 0.63 -5.84
C ASN A 411 -32.70 -0.69 -6.18
N LEU A 412 -31.88 -0.72 -7.23
CA LEU A 412 -31.14 -1.91 -7.62
C LEU A 412 -30.12 -2.32 -6.54
N ILE A 413 -29.32 -1.38 -6.06
CA ILE A 413 -28.33 -1.64 -4.99
C ILE A 413 -29.05 -2.14 -3.74
N SER A 414 -30.15 -1.51 -3.36
CA SER A 414 -30.92 -1.90 -2.16
C SER A 414 -31.46 -3.32 -2.27
N ALA A 415 -32.04 -3.68 -3.42
CA ALA A 415 -32.56 -5.02 -3.66
C ALA A 415 -31.45 -6.08 -3.65
N LEU A 416 -30.32 -5.82 -4.32
CA LEU A 416 -29.17 -6.73 -4.33
C LEU A 416 -28.58 -6.94 -2.93
N LEU A 417 -28.46 -5.86 -2.14
CA LEU A 417 -27.98 -5.94 -0.76
C LEU A 417 -28.98 -6.66 0.16
N ALA A 418 -30.29 -6.48 -0.06
CA ALA A 418 -31.33 -7.20 0.68
C ALA A 418 -31.27 -8.72 0.42
N ASP A 419 -30.90 -9.12 -0.80
CA ASP A 419 -30.64 -10.52 -1.18
C ASP A 419 -29.26 -11.03 -0.68
N GLY A 420 -28.54 -10.25 0.13
CA GLY A 420 -27.23 -10.61 0.68
C GLY A 420 -26.09 -10.59 -0.34
N LYS A 421 -26.30 -10.01 -1.53
CA LYS A 421 -25.28 -9.96 -2.59
C LYS A 421 -24.28 -8.85 -2.33
N ARG A 422 -23.03 -9.09 -2.73
CA ARG A 422 -21.97 -8.07 -2.73
C ARG A 422 -22.07 -7.26 -4.03
N VAL A 423 -22.16 -5.94 -3.91
CA VAL A 423 -22.37 -5.04 -5.06
C VAL A 423 -21.15 -4.13 -5.25
N LEU A 424 -20.56 -4.17 -6.45
CA LEU A 424 -19.54 -3.22 -6.90
C LEU A 424 -20.20 -2.17 -7.79
N VAL A 425 -20.07 -0.89 -7.45
CA VAL A 425 -20.69 0.23 -8.19
C VAL A 425 -19.60 1.09 -8.80
N THR A 426 -19.29 0.95 -10.09
CA THR A 426 -18.22 1.74 -10.73
C THR A 426 -18.75 2.99 -11.45
N SER A 427 -17.94 4.06 -11.51
CA SER A 427 -18.21 5.27 -12.30
C SER A 427 -16.91 5.81 -12.91
N GLU A 428 -17.01 6.36 -14.12
CA GLU A 428 -15.86 6.96 -14.83
C GLU A 428 -15.25 8.16 -14.07
N ARG A 429 -16.03 8.83 -13.22
CA ARG A 429 -15.55 9.88 -12.31
C ARG A 429 -15.45 9.33 -10.89
N ALA A 430 -14.27 9.45 -10.27
CA ALA A 430 -13.94 8.87 -8.98
C ALA A 430 -14.89 9.31 -7.85
N MET A 431 -15.87 8.47 -7.53
CA MET A 431 -16.50 8.45 -6.22
C MET A 431 -17.05 7.04 -5.98
N LEU A 432 -16.22 6.15 -5.44
CA LEU A 432 -16.66 4.84 -4.95
C LEU A 432 -16.48 4.73 -3.45
N ARG A 433 -17.50 4.20 -2.79
CA ARG A 433 -17.45 3.64 -1.44
C ARG A 433 -17.97 2.21 -1.54
N THR A 434 -17.14 1.23 -1.17
CA THR A 434 -17.55 -0.16 -1.00
C THR A 434 -18.58 -0.24 0.14
N CYS A 435 -19.75 -0.82 -0.13
CA CYS A 435 -20.74 -1.15 0.90
C CYS A 435 -20.68 -2.65 1.16
N GLY A 436 -20.18 -3.04 2.34
CA GLY A 436 -20.14 -4.42 2.79
C GLY A 436 -20.95 -4.59 4.07
N SER A 437 -21.83 -5.58 4.12
CA SER A 437 -22.51 -6.03 5.35
C SER A 437 -21.60 -7.00 6.10
N GLY A 438 -20.92 -6.50 7.13
CA GLY A 438 -20.18 -7.30 8.10
C GLY A 438 -20.21 -6.60 9.46
N SER A 439 -20.80 -7.28 10.45
CA SER A 439 -20.92 -6.87 11.86
C SER A 439 -21.79 -5.64 12.13
N GLY A 440 -22.89 -5.85 12.87
CA GLY A 440 -23.85 -4.83 13.26
C GLY A 440 -23.22 -3.62 13.95
N ARG A 441 -23.17 -2.50 13.23
CA ARG A 441 -23.12 -1.14 13.78
C ARG A 441 -23.94 -0.23 12.87
N ALA A 442 -24.86 0.50 13.48
CA ALA A 442 -25.71 1.47 12.82
C ALA A 442 -24.86 2.60 12.21
N CYS A 443 -24.95 2.80 10.89
CA CYS A 443 -24.45 3.99 10.23
C CYS A 443 -25.48 5.12 10.42
N GLY A 444 -25.09 6.16 11.17
CA GLY A 444 -25.90 7.34 11.42
C GLY A 444 -26.25 8.09 10.13
N GLY A 445 -27.54 8.29 9.90
CA GLY A 445 -28.08 9.10 8.82
C GLY A 445 -27.78 10.58 9.05
N ARG A 446 -27.32 11.27 8.00
CA ARG A 446 -27.46 12.73 7.91
C ARG A 446 -28.84 13.02 7.33
N THR A 447 -29.65 13.69 8.11
CA THR A 447 -30.88 14.36 7.73
C THR A 447 -30.60 15.33 6.58
N PHE A 448 -31.27 15.15 5.45
CA PHE A 448 -31.45 16.22 4.48
C PHE A 448 -32.38 17.28 5.10
N PRO A 449 -32.07 18.59 5.02
CA PRO A 449 -33.00 19.61 5.45
C PRO A 449 -34.16 19.67 4.47
N ASN A 450 -35.36 19.64 5.03
CA ASN A 450 -36.61 19.96 4.36
C ASN A 450 -36.67 21.45 4.00
N ASP A 451 -37.55 21.70 3.03
CA ASP A 451 -38.31 22.93 2.71
C ASP A 451 -37.77 23.84 1.60
N PRO A 452 -38.66 24.46 0.80
CA PRO A 452 -39.98 24.00 0.33
C PRO A 452 -40.09 23.90 -1.21
#